data_AF-A0A4Q6DQS4-F1
#
_entry.id   AF-A0A4Q6DQS4-F1
#
_cell.length_a   1.000
_cell.length_b   1.000
_cell.length_c   1.000
_cell.angle_alpha   90.00
_cell.angle_beta   90.00
_cell.angle_gamma   90.00
#
_symmetry.space_group_name_H-M   'P 1'
#
loop_
_entity.id
_entity.type
_entity.pdbx_description
1 polymer ?
#
loop_
_entity_poly.entity_id
_entity_poly.type
_entity_poly.pdbx_seq_one_letter_code
_entity_poly.pdbx_strand_id
1 'polypeptide(L)'
;MTQNNLPAADAPARARYPKGVPFIIGNEAAERFSFYGMRSILATFLVAQFFNPTLNPALQNVAVAKANETTHFFVSLAYTMPFVGAVMADWFFGKYKIILYISILYCLGHLTLSLFDNNLDGFKAGLL
;
A
#
# COMPACT_ATOMS: atom_id res chain seq x y z
N MET A 1 -64.72 -15.92 -16.54
CA MET A 1 -63.34 -16.35 -16.25
C MET A 1 -62.47 -15.10 -16.15
N THR A 2 -62.47 -14.45 -14.99
CA THR A 2 -61.70 -13.22 -14.74
C THR A 2 -60.31 -13.59 -14.24
N GLN A 3 -59.29 -13.05 -14.89
CA GLN A 3 -57.88 -13.23 -14.54
C GLN A 3 -57.60 -12.54 -13.19
N ASN A 4 -57.25 -13.30 -12.17
CA ASN A 4 -56.70 -12.76 -10.92
C ASN A 4 -55.21 -12.47 -11.13
N ASN A 5 -54.90 -11.20 -11.42
CA ASN A 5 -53.54 -10.67 -11.37
C ASN A 5 -53.04 -10.68 -9.93
N LEU A 6 -52.13 -11.61 -9.62
CA LEU A 6 -51.32 -11.55 -8.41
C LEU A 6 -50.37 -10.35 -8.52
N PRO A 7 -50.20 -9.52 -7.47
CA PRO A 7 -49.21 -8.46 -7.48
C PRO A 7 -47.81 -9.08 -7.64
N ALA A 8 -47.04 -8.54 -8.58
CA ALA A 8 -45.65 -8.92 -8.78
C ALA A 8 -44.90 -8.71 -7.45
N ALA A 9 -44.21 -9.75 -6.98
CA ALA A 9 -43.38 -9.70 -5.79
C ALA A 9 -42.42 -8.51 -5.88
N ASP A 10 -42.44 -7.66 -4.84
CA ASP A 10 -41.58 -6.49 -4.74
C ASP A 10 -40.11 -6.89 -5.02
N ALA A 11 -39.52 -6.25 -6.04
CA ALA A 11 -38.11 -6.41 -6.35
C ALA A 11 -37.26 -6.06 -5.10
N PRO A 12 -36.22 -6.85 -4.78
CA PRO A 12 -35.48 -6.65 -3.54
C PRO A 12 -34.89 -5.24 -3.48
N ALA A 13 -35.18 -4.51 -2.40
CA ALA A 13 -34.62 -3.19 -2.13
C ALA A 13 -33.09 -3.26 -2.27
N ARG A 14 -32.53 -2.50 -3.22
CA ARG A 14 -31.08 -2.36 -3.40
C ARG A 14 -30.43 -2.11 -2.04
N ALA A 15 -29.61 -3.05 -1.57
CA ALA A 15 -28.84 -2.92 -0.34
C ALA A 15 -27.97 -1.65 -0.45
N ARG A 16 -28.47 -0.55 0.09
CA ARG A 16 -27.82 0.76 0.03
C ARG A 16 -26.78 0.76 1.13
N TYR A 17 -25.53 0.45 0.78
CA TYR A 17 -24.40 0.58 1.69
C TYR A 17 -24.39 1.98 2.34
N PRO A 18 -23.96 2.09 3.61
CA PRO A 18 -23.77 3.39 4.25
C PRO A 18 -22.93 4.33 3.40
N LYS A 19 -23.22 5.63 3.45
CA LYS A 19 -22.57 6.65 2.60
C LYS A 19 -21.02 6.66 2.71
N GLY A 20 -20.47 6.15 3.81
CA GLY A 20 -19.02 6.04 4.04
C GLY A 20 -18.33 4.87 3.30
N VAL A 21 -19.07 3.81 2.93
CA VAL A 21 -18.48 2.59 2.37
C VAL A 21 -17.73 2.83 1.05
N PRO A 22 -18.25 3.61 0.07
CA PRO A 22 -17.52 3.88 -1.16
C PRO A 22 -16.18 4.58 -0.93
N PHE A 23 -16.09 5.48 0.06
CA PHE A 23 -14.85 6.18 0.39
C PHE A 23 -13.80 5.23 0.99
N ILE A 24 -14.22 4.31 1.85
CA ILE A 24 -13.32 3.31 2.44
C ILE A 24 -12.79 2.37 1.35
N ILE A 25 -13.67 1.90 0.45
CA ILE A 25 -13.26 1.03 -0.66
C ILE A 25 -12.29 1.76 -1.60
N GLY A 26 -12.57 3.02 -1.92
CA GLY A 26 -11.68 3.85 -2.75
C GLY A 26 -10.29 4.03 -2.12
N ASN A 27 -10.25 4.30 -0.81
CA ASN A 27 -8.99 4.42 -0.07
C ASN A 27 -8.20 3.10 -0.06
N GLU A 28 -8.86 1.99 0.27
CA GLU A 28 -8.25 0.64 0.27
C GLU A 28 -7.71 0.28 -1.12
N ALA A 29 -8.47 0.56 -2.18
CA ALA A 29 -8.06 0.30 -3.55
C ALA A 29 -6.83 1.13 -3.95
N ALA A 30 -6.80 2.42 -3.58
CA ALA A 30 -5.68 3.30 -3.85
C ALA A 30 -4.41 2.88 -3.09
N GLU A 31 -4.54 2.52 -1.81
CA GLU A 31 -3.44 2.03 -0.98
C GLU A 31 -2.85 0.74 -1.56
N ARG A 32 -3.71 -0.24 -1.90
CA ARG A 32 -3.26 -1.52 -2.50
C ARG A 32 -2.60 -1.30 -3.86
N PHE A 33 -3.18 -0.46 -4.70
CA PHE A 33 -2.59 -0.15 -6.01
C PHE A 33 -1.18 0.42 -5.86
N SER A 34 -1.01 1.39 -4.95
CA SER A 34 0.29 1.98 -4.67
C SER A 34 1.27 0.98 -4.07
N PHE A 35 0.85 0.15 -3.11
CA PHE A 35 1.72 -0.81 -2.44
C PHE A 35 2.22 -1.90 -3.38
N TYR A 36 1.32 -2.54 -4.13
CA TYR A 36 1.70 -3.58 -5.08
C TYR A 36 2.46 -2.99 -6.28
N GLY A 37 2.11 -1.78 -6.73
CA GLY A 37 2.81 -1.06 -7.78
C GLY A 37 4.28 -0.82 -7.40
N MET A 38 4.52 -0.20 -6.25
CA MET A 38 5.88 0.07 -5.75
C MET A 38 6.65 -1.23 -5.52
N ARG A 39 6.06 -2.20 -4.80
CA ARG A 39 6.72 -3.49 -4.50
C ARG A 39 7.13 -4.27 -5.75
N SER A 40 6.36 -4.18 -6.83
CA SER A 40 6.64 -4.92 -8.07
C SER A 40 7.91 -4.45 -8.79
N ILE A 41 8.23 -3.15 -8.70
CA ILE A 41 9.39 -2.55 -9.38
C ILE A 41 10.59 -2.32 -8.45
N LEU A 42 10.38 -2.32 -7.13
CA LEU A 42 11.36 -1.90 -6.13
C LEU A 42 12.70 -2.63 -6.24
N ALA A 43 12.68 -3.96 -6.26
CA ALA A 43 13.92 -4.75 -6.31
C ALA A 43 14.70 -4.51 -7.62
N THR A 44 13.99 -4.47 -8.75
CA THR A 44 14.59 -4.21 -10.06
C THR A 44 15.18 -2.80 -10.14
N PHE A 45 14.47 -1.81 -9.59
CA PHE A 45 14.94 -0.43 -9.52
C PHE A 45 16.21 -0.31 -8.65
N LEU A 46 16.23 -0.93 -7.46
CA LEU A 46 17.39 -0.93 -6.57
C LEU A 46 18.65 -1.53 -7.23
N VAL A 47 18.48 -2.62 -8.00
CA VAL A 47 19.58 -3.20 -8.78
C VAL A 47 20.06 -2.24 -9.85
N ALA A 48 19.15 -1.72 -10.68
CA ALA A 48 19.49 -0.90 -11.83
C ALA A 48 20.09 0.46 -11.44
N GLN A 49 19.56 1.08 -10.39
CA GLN A 49 19.92 2.46 -10.02
C GLN A 49 21.12 2.51 -9.06
N PHE A 50 21.17 1.61 -8.07
CA PHE A 50 22.13 1.74 -6.96
C PHE A 50 23.20 0.65 -6.92
N PHE A 51 22.83 -0.62 -7.14
CA PHE A 51 23.75 -1.72 -6.87
C PHE A 51 24.52 -2.24 -8.09
N ASN A 52 23.98 -2.10 -9.30
CA ASN A 52 24.66 -2.47 -10.55
C ASN A 52 24.30 -1.54 -11.73
N PRO A 53 24.57 -0.22 -11.62
CA PRO A 53 24.25 0.73 -12.69
C PRO A 53 25.05 0.50 -13.98
N THR A 54 26.21 -0.16 -13.90
CA THR A 54 27.07 -0.45 -15.06
C THR A 54 26.74 -1.77 -15.75
N LEU A 55 25.71 -2.50 -15.29
CA LEU A 55 25.29 -3.80 -15.82
C LEU A 55 26.43 -4.85 -15.85
N ASN A 56 27.33 -4.78 -14.87
CA ASN A 56 28.45 -5.71 -14.77
C ASN A 56 27.94 -7.11 -14.35
N PRO A 57 28.15 -8.17 -15.17
CA PRO A 57 27.68 -9.52 -14.84
C PRO A 57 28.26 -10.07 -13.53
N ALA A 58 29.48 -9.67 -13.16
CA ALA A 58 30.14 -10.14 -11.94
C ALA A 58 29.47 -9.61 -10.65
N LEU A 59 28.84 -8.44 -10.71
CA LEU A 59 28.19 -7.80 -9.57
C LEU A 59 26.70 -8.15 -9.45
N GLN A 60 26.12 -8.77 -10.49
CA GLN A 60 24.68 -9.00 -10.59
C GLN A 60 24.12 -9.79 -9.40
N ASN A 61 24.76 -10.87 -9.01
CA ASN A 61 24.28 -11.71 -7.90
C ASN A 61 24.29 -10.96 -6.56
N VAL A 62 25.33 -10.18 -6.30
CA VAL A 62 25.47 -9.38 -5.08
C VAL A 62 24.45 -8.23 -5.06
N ALA A 63 24.24 -7.59 -6.22
CA ALA A 63 23.27 -6.52 -6.38
C ALA A 63 21.83 -6.99 -6.13
N VAL A 64 21.45 -8.13 -6.71
CA VAL A 64 20.13 -8.75 -6.51
C VAL A 64 19.94 -9.14 -5.04
N ALA A 65 20.97 -9.70 -4.39
CA ALA A 65 20.89 -10.06 -2.98
C ALA A 65 20.61 -8.84 -2.08
N LYS A 66 21.33 -7.72 -2.27
CA LYS A 66 21.13 -6.48 -1.51
C LYS A 66 19.75 -5.83 -1.78
N ALA A 67 19.30 -5.85 -3.03
CA ALA A 67 17.98 -5.35 -3.39
C ALA A 67 16.86 -6.17 -2.75
N ASN A 68 17.00 -7.51 -2.75
CA ASN A 68 16.05 -8.41 -2.10
C ASN A 68 16.05 -8.22 -0.58
N GLU A 69 17.21 -8.10 0.06
CA GLU A 69 17.33 -7.80 1.49
C GLU A 69 16.52 -6.53 1.85
N THR A 70 16.76 -5.44 1.13
CA THR A 70 16.06 -4.15 1.37
C THR A 70 14.56 -4.28 1.13
N THR A 71 14.15 -4.96 0.05
CA THR A 71 12.74 -5.17 -0.29
C THR A 71 12.03 -6.03 0.75
N HIS A 72 12.64 -7.13 1.20
CA HIS A 72 12.05 -8.00 2.21
C HIS A 72 11.98 -7.34 3.58
N PHE A 73 12.99 -6.53 3.92
CA PHE A 73 12.96 -5.73 5.14
C PHE A 73 11.79 -4.74 5.12
N PHE A 74 11.61 -3.97 4.04
CA PHE A 74 10.45 -3.10 3.86
C PHE A 74 9.13 -3.86 4.00
N VAL A 75 8.98 -5.00 3.33
CA VAL A 75 7.76 -5.81 3.40
C VAL A 75 7.50 -6.33 4.82
N SER A 76 8.55 -6.74 5.54
CA SER A 76 8.43 -7.20 6.93
C SER A 76 7.94 -6.08 7.85
N LEU A 77 8.44 -4.85 7.66
CA LEU A 77 7.98 -3.67 8.39
C LEU A 77 6.53 -3.35 8.05
N ALA A 78 6.15 -3.39 6.76
CA ALA A 78 4.78 -3.14 6.33
C ALA A 78 3.76 -4.12 6.95
N TYR A 79 4.14 -5.37 7.21
CA TYR A 79 3.30 -6.34 7.92
C TYR A 79 3.35 -6.21 9.45
N THR A 80 4.39 -5.62 10.00
CA THR A 80 4.55 -5.43 11.45
C THR A 80 3.90 -4.14 11.93
N MET A 81 3.97 -3.07 11.14
CA MET A 81 3.46 -1.74 11.48
C MET A 81 1.95 -1.70 11.81
N PRO A 82 1.07 -2.51 11.18
CA PRO A 82 -0.34 -2.59 11.57
C PRO A 82 -0.55 -3.00 13.03
N PHE A 83 0.32 -3.84 13.60
CA PHE A 83 0.23 -4.21 15.02
C PHE A 83 0.49 -2.98 15.91
N VAL A 84 1.53 -2.21 15.59
CA VAL A 84 1.86 -0.97 16.30
C VAL A 84 0.72 0.05 16.13
N GLY A 85 0.22 0.19 14.91
CA GLY A 85 -0.92 1.06 14.58
C GLY A 85 -2.20 0.70 15.34
N ALA A 86 -2.51 -0.59 15.49
CA ALA A 86 -3.68 -1.06 16.22
C ALA A 86 -3.59 -0.72 17.71
N VAL A 87 -2.45 -1.00 18.36
CA VAL A 87 -2.24 -0.64 19.78
C VAL A 87 -2.37 0.87 19.98
N MET A 88 -1.79 1.68 19.09
CA MET A 88 -1.93 3.14 19.15
C MET A 88 -3.37 3.62 18.94
N ALA A 89 -4.12 2.96 18.06
CA ALA A 89 -5.52 3.28 17.77
C ALA A 89 -6.41 3.09 19.01
N ASP A 90 -6.18 1.99 19.72
CA ASP A 90 -7.02 1.56 20.85
C ASP A 90 -6.73 2.35 22.11
N TRP A 91 -5.47 2.75 22.34
CA TRP A 91 -5.07 3.39 23.60
C TRP A 91 -5.09 4.92 23.59
N PHE A 92 -4.82 5.57 22.44
CA PHE A 92 -4.50 7.01 22.44
C PHE A 92 -5.39 7.87 21.53
N PHE A 93 -5.49 7.54 20.23
CA PHE A 93 -5.94 8.51 19.23
C PHE A 93 -7.35 8.25 18.69
N GLY A 94 -7.86 7.03 18.86
CA GLY A 94 -9.08 6.57 18.20
C GLY A 94 -8.87 6.24 16.72
N LYS A 95 -9.77 5.41 16.18
CA LYS A 95 -9.63 4.75 14.87
C LYS A 95 -9.51 5.71 13.68
N TYR A 96 -10.25 6.82 13.68
CA TYR A 96 -10.25 7.73 12.52
C TYR A 96 -8.93 8.51 12.38
N LYS A 97 -8.40 9.04 13.49
CA LYS A 97 -7.18 9.85 13.47
C LYS A 97 -5.97 9.04 13.09
N ILE A 98 -5.86 7.80 13.58
CA ILE A 98 -4.72 6.95 13.26
C ILE A 98 -4.69 6.57 11.78
N ILE A 99 -5.85 6.26 11.18
CA ILE A 99 -5.95 5.98 9.75
C ILE A 99 -5.47 7.19 8.95
N LEU A 100 -5.94 8.40 9.31
CA LEU A 100 -5.52 9.63 8.62
C LEU A 100 -4.00 9.88 8.74
N TYR A 101 -3.42 9.72 9.94
CA TYR A 101 -1.98 9.93 10.13
C TYR A 101 -1.13 8.91 9.37
N ILE A 102 -1.54 7.64 9.35
CA ILE A 102 -0.85 6.59 8.59
C ILE A 102 -0.97 6.86 7.08
N SER A 103 -2.13 7.29 6.59
CA SER A 103 -2.29 7.67 5.17
C SER A 103 -1.38 8.84 4.77
N ILE A 104 -1.21 9.84 5.64
CA ILE A 104 -0.28 10.95 5.39
C ILE A 104 1.17 10.45 5.38
N LEU A 105 1.55 9.63 6.36
CA LEU A 105 2.88 9.03 6.43
C LEU A 105 3.19 8.21 5.18
N TYR A 106 2.21 7.43 4.70
CA TYR A 106 2.33 6.63 3.48
C TYR A 106 2.58 7.48 2.23
N CYS A 107 1.84 8.59 2.08
CA CYS A 107 2.05 9.56 1.01
C CYS A 107 3.45 10.22 1.10
N LEU A 108 3.90 10.56 2.32
CA LEU A 108 5.23 11.12 2.53
C LEU A 108 6.35 10.12 2.20
N GLY A 109 6.19 8.85 2.53
CA GLY A 109 7.14 7.79 2.13
C GLY A 109 7.27 7.70 0.61
N HIS A 110 6.14 7.69 -0.11
CA HIS A 110 6.14 7.70 -1.57
C HIS A 110 6.78 8.98 -2.16
N LEU A 111 6.53 10.12 -1.55
CA LEU A 111 7.17 11.38 -1.94
C LEU A 111 8.69 11.31 -1.76
N THR A 112 9.17 10.77 -0.63
CA THR A 112 10.60 10.57 -0.36
C THR A 112 11.21 9.62 -1.38
N LEU A 113 10.56 8.49 -1.71
CA LEU A 113 11.01 7.59 -2.78
C LEU A 113 11.16 8.31 -4.13
N SER A 114 10.22 9.21 -4.44
CA SER A 114 10.24 9.97 -5.69
C SER A 114 11.29 11.08 -5.71
N LEU A 115 11.66 11.64 -4.56
CA LEU A 115 12.63 12.74 -4.45
C LEU A 115 14.08 12.26 -4.35
N PHE A 116 14.30 11.09 -3.74
CA PHE A 116 15.63 10.55 -3.46
C PHE A 116 16.00 9.37 -4.37
N ASP A 117 15.76 9.50 -5.68
CA ASP A 117 16.12 8.51 -6.70
C ASP A 117 17.65 8.39 -6.94
N ASN A 118 18.41 9.40 -6.51
CA ASN A 118 19.86 9.49 -6.72
C ASN A 118 20.68 9.22 -5.45
N ASN A 119 20.04 9.08 -4.28
CA ASN A 119 20.72 8.85 -3.00
C ASN A 119 20.14 7.61 -2.31
N LEU A 120 20.96 6.57 -2.15
CA LEU A 120 20.54 5.30 -1.56
C LEU A 120 20.06 5.46 -0.12
N ASP A 121 20.70 6.30 0.69
CA ASP A 121 20.34 6.48 2.09
C ASP A 121 19.00 7.21 2.22
N GLY A 122 18.78 8.24 1.38
CA GLY A 122 17.50 8.94 1.29
C GLY A 122 16.37 8.02 0.77
N PHE A 123 16.68 7.18 -0.23
CA PHE A 123 15.74 6.21 -0.76
C PHE A 123 15.33 5.17 0.29
N LYS A 124 16.31 4.62 1.04
CA LYS A 124 16.06 3.69 2.14
C LYS A 124 15.29 4.34 3.29
N ALA A 125 15.53 5.62 3.57
CA ALA A 125 14.76 6.34 4.57
C ALA A 125 13.28 6.47 4.20
N GLY A 126 12.94 6.60 2.91
CA GLY A 126 11.54 6.61 2.47
C GLY A 126 10.86 5.23 2.47
N LEU A 127 11.64 4.15 2.55
CA LEU A 127 11.16 2.77 2.72
C LEU A 127 10.93 2.40 4.20
N LEU A 128 11.37 3.22 5.15
CA LEU A 128 11.12 3.04 6.58
C LEU A 128 9.78 3.68 6.97
#